data_AF-A0A661K8G8-F1
#
_entry.id   AF-A0A661K8G8-F1
#
_cell.length_a   1.000
_cell.length_b   1.000
_cell.length_c   1.000
_cell.angle_alpha   90.00
_cell.angle_beta   90.00
_cell.angle_gamma   90.00
#
_symmetry.space_group_name_H-M   'P 1'
#
loop_
_entity.id
_entity.type
_entity.pdbx_description
1 polymer ?
#
loop_
_entity_poly.entity_id
_entity_poly.type
_entity_poly.pdbx_seq_one_letter_code
_entity_poly.pdbx_strand_id
1 'polypeptide(L)'
;MSLLVDNPIINSPFEEPTRYWAYEGGQPVLKAGRRPAGYYLKPRTRGPQMSMFEEEFVPLELVNTIRERVKAWRERSYPGVTPIT
;
A
#
# COMPACT_ATOMS: atom_id res chain seq x y z
N MET A 1 17.83 15.97 -5.99
CA MET A 1 17.52 14.59 -5.59
C MET A 1 16.46 14.06 -6.52
N SER A 2 16.74 12.96 -7.22
CA SER A 2 15.79 12.33 -8.13
C SER A 2 14.80 11.50 -7.32
N LEU A 3 13.52 11.89 -7.35
CA LEU A 3 12.40 11.08 -6.82
C LEU A 3 11.97 9.98 -7.81
N LEU A 4 12.70 9.80 -8.91
CA LEU A 4 12.34 8.87 -9.96
C LEU A 4 12.87 7.48 -9.61
N VAL A 5 11.95 6.51 -9.61
CA VAL A 5 12.28 5.09 -9.57
C VAL A 5 12.50 4.59 -10.99
N ASP A 6 13.55 3.80 -11.20
CA ASP A 6 13.89 3.28 -12.54
C ASP A 6 12.82 2.35 -13.09
N ASN A 7 12.15 1.58 -12.23
CA ASN A 7 11.01 0.74 -12.59
C ASN A 7 9.80 1.01 -11.67
N PRO A 8 8.77 1.74 -12.15
CA PRO A 8 7.58 2.01 -11.36
C PRO A 8 6.61 0.81 -11.27
N ILE A 9 6.65 -0.14 -12.22
CA ILE A 9 5.75 -1.30 -12.26
C ILE A 9 6.50 -2.54 -11.78
N ILE A 10 6.32 -2.87 -10.49
CA ILE A 10 7.07 -3.91 -9.78
C ILE A 10 6.23 -5.13 -9.38
N ASN A 11 4.94 -5.15 -9.71
CA ASN A 11 4.03 -6.25 -9.37
C ASN A 11 3.29 -6.75 -10.62
N SER A 12 2.91 -8.03 -10.57
CA SER A 12 2.05 -8.66 -11.57
C SER A 12 0.62 -8.08 -11.51
N PRO A 13 -0.07 -7.90 -12.65
CA PRO A 13 -1.47 -7.47 -12.68
C PRO A 13 -2.47 -8.56 -12.22
N PHE A 14 -2.04 -9.83 -12.20
CA PHE A 14 -2.91 -10.98 -11.88
C PHE A 14 -2.72 -11.51 -10.46
N GLU A 15 -1.57 -11.26 -9.86
CA GLU A 15 -1.22 -11.77 -8.53
C GLU A 15 -1.36 -10.68 -7.46
N GLU A 16 -1.31 -11.09 -6.19
CA GLU A 16 -1.29 -10.12 -5.10
C GLU A 16 0.02 -9.31 -5.12
N PRO A 17 -0.02 -7.98 -4.92
CA PRO A 17 1.18 -7.17 -4.82
C PRO A 17 2.10 -7.67 -3.70
N THR A 18 3.33 -8.02 -4.08
CA THR A 18 4.34 -8.55 -3.16
C THR A 18 5.33 -7.49 -2.69
N ARG A 19 5.39 -6.34 -3.37
CA ARG A 19 6.35 -5.27 -3.10
C ARG A 19 5.73 -3.90 -3.32
N TYR A 20 6.27 -2.88 -2.67
CA TYR A 20 5.91 -1.48 -2.94
C TYR A 20 7.10 -0.54 -2.69
N TRP A 21 7.11 0.60 -3.39
CA TRP A 21 8.04 1.69 -3.11
C TRP A 21 7.55 2.52 -1.93
N ALA A 22 8.38 2.69 -0.91
CA ALA A 22 8.18 3.60 0.21
C ALA A 22 9.20 4.73 0.14
N TYR A 23 8.81 5.97 0.44
CA TYR A 23 9.76 7.08 0.50
C TYR A 23 10.20 7.30 1.94
N GLU A 24 11.46 7.00 2.23
CA GLU A 24 12.08 7.22 3.54
C GLU A 24 13.21 8.22 3.37
N GLY A 25 13.18 9.34 4.09
CA GLY A 25 14.18 10.41 3.94
C GLY A 25 14.29 11.00 2.53
N GLY A 26 13.28 10.80 1.68
CA GLY A 26 13.23 11.32 0.30
C GLY A 26 13.82 10.38 -0.72
N GLN A 27 14.24 9.18 -0.29
CA GLN A 27 14.73 8.13 -1.16
C GLN A 27 13.68 7.02 -1.30
N PRO A 28 13.46 6.51 -2.51
CA PRO A 28 12.58 5.36 -2.72
C PRO A 28 13.27 4.08 -2.22
N VAL A 29 12.65 3.43 -1.25
CA VAL A 29 13.05 2.15 -0.67
C VAL A 29 12.04 1.09 -1.07
N LEU A 30 12.52 -0.04 -1.60
CA LEU A 30 11.65 -1.17 -1.94
C LEU A 30 11.31 -1.96 -0.68
N LYS A 31 10.03 -2.02 -0.31
CA LYS A 31 9.53 -2.83 0.80
C LYS A 31 8.79 -4.06 0.31
N ALA A 32 8.92 -5.15 1.08
CA ALA A 32 8.19 -6.38 0.87
C ALA A 32 6.76 -6.29 1.44
N GLY A 33 5.87 -7.09 0.88
CA GLY A 33 4.45 -7.13 1.20
C GLY A 33 3.61 -6.16 0.36
N ARG A 34 2.31 -6.19 0.62
CA ARG A 34 1.34 -5.29 0.00
C ARG A 34 1.33 -3.95 0.74
N ARG A 35 1.35 -2.84 0.00
CA ARG A 35 1.24 -1.49 0.58
C ARG A 35 -0.04 -1.36 1.43
N PRO A 36 0.06 -0.92 2.70
CA PRO A 36 -1.11 -0.62 3.52
C PRO A 36 -2.01 0.40 2.82
N ALA A 37 -3.32 0.19 2.87
CA ALA A 37 -4.29 1.19 2.45
C ALA A 37 -4.32 2.31 3.49
N GLY A 38 -4.31 3.55 3.01
CA GLY A 38 -4.29 4.75 3.82
C GLY A 38 -4.19 5.98 2.94
N TYR A 39 -4.28 7.14 3.56
CA TYR A 39 -4.08 8.42 2.92
C TYR A 39 -3.12 9.25 3.75
N TYR A 40 -2.49 10.22 3.11
CA TYR A 40 -1.62 11.18 3.77
C TYR A 40 -2.45 12.40 4.13
N LEU A 41 -2.50 12.74 5.43
CA LEU A 41 -3.14 13.96 5.89
C LEU A 41 -2.09 15.08 5.92
N LYS A 42 -2.36 16.14 5.17
CA LYS A 42 -1.62 17.39 5.31
C LYS A 42 -2.23 18.22 6.43
N PRO A 43 -1.51 18.52 7.52
CA PRO A 43 -2.01 19.45 8.53
C PRO A 43 -2.28 20.82 7.88
N ARG A 44 -3.44 21.42 8.20
CA ARG A 44 -3.93 22.70 7.65
C ARG A 44 -3.18 23.92 8.19
N THR A 45 -1.90 23.81 8.48
CA THR A 45 -1.07 24.94 8.91
C THR A 45 -0.86 25.89 7.71
N ARG A 46 -1.21 27.17 7.87
CA ARG A 46 -0.99 28.21 6.85
C ARG A 46 0.51 28.46 6.69
N GLY A 47 1.16 27.75 5.79
CA GLY A 47 2.57 27.94 5.45
C GLY A 47 2.97 27.21 4.16
N PRO A 48 4.05 27.62 3.49
CA PRO A 48 4.59 26.91 2.33
C PRO A 48 4.99 25.47 2.74
N GLN A 49 4.68 24.51 1.87
CA GLN A 49 4.98 23.09 2.11
C GLN A 49 6.50 22.89 2.13
N MET A 50 7.08 22.77 3.33
CA MET A 50 8.53 22.63 3.48
C MET A 50 8.99 21.22 3.16
N SER A 51 8.13 20.19 3.30
CA SER A 51 8.45 18.84 2.82
C SER A 51 7.24 17.91 2.70
N MET A 52 7.41 16.81 1.96
CA MET A 52 6.49 15.64 1.95
C MET A 52 6.59 14.84 3.26
N PHE A 53 7.58 15.12 4.12
CA PHE A 53 7.83 14.41 5.38
C PHE A 53 6.92 14.87 6.53
N GLU A 54 6.18 15.97 6.35
CA GLU A 54 5.20 16.46 7.32
C GLU A 54 3.82 15.82 7.17
N GLU A 55 3.67 14.89 6.22
CA GLU A 55 2.40 14.22 5.95
C GLU A 55 2.23 12.98 6.83
N GLU A 56 1.23 13.00 7.70
CA GLU A 56 0.89 11.87 8.55
C GLU A 56 0.15 10.81 7.73
N PHE A 57 0.64 9.56 7.75
CA PHE A 57 -0.06 8.45 7.10
C PHE A 57 -1.19 7.95 8.00
N VAL A 58 -2.43 8.15 7.56
CA VAL A 58 -3.62 7.64 8.22
C VAL A 58 -4.04 6.32 7.57
N PRO A 59 -3.94 5.18 8.26
CA PRO A 59 -4.33 3.89 7.71
C PRO A 59 -5.86 3.77 7.59
N LEU A 60 -6.30 3.03 6.56
CA LEU A 60 -7.69 2.62 6.40
C LEU A 60 -7.89 1.22 7.00
N GLU A 61 -8.10 1.17 8.30
CA GLU A 61 -8.19 -0.07 9.10
C GLU A 61 -9.15 -1.10 8.51
N LEU A 62 -10.37 -0.68 8.16
CA LEU A 62 -11.37 -1.59 7.57
C LEU A 62 -10.89 -2.20 6.25
N VAL A 63 -10.24 -1.41 5.39
CA VAL A 63 -9.74 -1.89 4.10
C VAL A 63 -8.60 -2.87 4.30
N ASN A 64 -7.68 -2.57 5.22
CA ASN A 64 -6.58 -3.46 5.55
C ASN A 64 -7.08 -4.78 6.14
N THR A 65 -8.06 -4.72 7.04
CA THR A 65 -8.72 -5.91 7.62
C THR A 65 -9.40 -6.76 6.56
N ILE A 66 -10.13 -6.15 5.62
CA ILE A 66 -10.77 -6.89 4.50
C ILE A 66 -9.71 -7.58 3.64
N ARG A 67 -8.59 -6.90 3.35
CA ARG A 67 -7.50 -7.49 2.55
C ARG A 67 -6.90 -8.72 3.22
N GLU A 68 -6.68 -8.69 4.53
CA GLU A 68 -6.20 -9.85 5.29
C GLU A 68 -7.20 -11.02 5.22
N ARG A 69 -8.49 -10.74 5.39
CA ARG A 69 -9.54 -11.78 5.26
C ARG A 69 -9.61 -12.37 3.87
N VAL A 70 -9.50 -11.54 2.82
CA VAL A 70 -9.46 -12.01 1.43
C VAL A 70 -8.23 -12.87 1.19
N LYS A 71 -7.06 -12.49 1.71
CA LYS A 71 -5.84 -13.29 1.63
C LYS A 71 -6.04 -14.67 2.28
N ALA A 72 -6.53 -14.70 3.51
CA ALA A 72 -6.81 -15.96 4.21
C ALA A 72 -7.85 -16.83 3.47
N TRP A 73 -8.85 -16.22 2.84
CA TRP A 73 -9.83 -16.93 2.02
C TRP A 73 -9.21 -17.54 0.75
N ARG A 74 -8.30 -16.81 0.07
CA ARG A 74 -7.56 -17.34 -1.09
C ARG A 74 -6.64 -18.49 -0.71
N GLU A 75 -5.93 -18.37 0.42
CA GLU A 75 -5.05 -19.43 0.94
C GLU A 75 -5.80 -20.72 1.28
N ARG A 76 -7.09 -20.61 1.63
CA ARG A 76 -8.00 -21.76 1.83
C ARG A 76 -8.54 -22.35 0.53
N SER A 77 -7.96 -22.02 -0.62
CA SER A 77 -8.41 -22.46 -1.94
C SER A 77 -9.85 -22.05 -2.26
N TYR A 78 -10.22 -20.80 -1.93
CA TYR A 78 -11.46 -20.18 -2.37
C TYR A 78 -12.75 -20.91 -1.91
N PRO A 79 -12.93 -21.16 -0.60
CA PRO A 79 -14.11 -21.88 -0.11
C PRO A 79 -15.39 -21.09 -0.41
N GLY A 80 -16.43 -21.79 -0.86
CA GLY A 80 -17.75 -21.21 -1.16
C GLY A 80 -17.84 -20.45 -2.49
N VAL A 81 -16.83 -20.53 -3.38
CA VAL A 81 -16.94 -19.98 -4.75
C VAL A 81 -17.87 -20.81 -5.63
N THR A 82 -17.87 -22.13 -5.46
CA THR A 82 -18.73 -23.03 -6.22
C THR A 82 -19.95 -23.44 -5.38
N PRO A 83 -21.15 -23.58 -5.99
CA PRO A 83 -22.37 -23.98 -5.31
C PRO A 83 -22.39 -25.44 -4.83
N ILE A 84 -21.38 -26.23 -5.21
CA ILE A 84 -21.18 -27.60 -4.73
C ILE A 84 -20.51 -27.50 -3.35
N THR A 85 -21.27 -27.86 -2.32
CA THR A 85 -20.83 -27.96 -0.92
C THR A 85 -20.31 -29.36 -0.64
#